data_AF-A0A967X2E9-F1
#
_entry.id   AF-A0A967X2E9-F1
#
_cell.length_a   1.000
_cell.length_b   1.000
_cell.length_c   1.000
_cell.angle_alpha   90.00
_cell.angle_beta   90.00
_cell.angle_gamma   90.00
#
_symmetry.space_group_name_H-M   'P 1'
#
loop_
_entity.id
_entity.type
_entity.pdbx_description
1 polymer ?
#
loop_
_entity_poly.entity_id
_entity_poly.type
_entity_poly.pdbx_seq_one_letter_code
_entity_poly.pdbx_strand_id
1 'polypeptide(L)'
;GGERNRVHLAKLLVKGGNLLLLDEPSNDLDVETLRALEEALLDFPGCAVVVSHDRWFLDRVATHMLAFEGDSRVMWFEGNYADYEADRRRRLGAEADQPHRLKFKRLEV
;
A
#
# COMPACT_ATOMS: atom_id res chain seq x y z
N GLY A 1 0.83 21.89 -9.79
CA GLY A 1 0.09 20.63 -9.60
C GLY A 1 -0.56 20.55 -8.23
N GLY A 2 0.20 20.80 -7.15
CA GLY A 2 -0.19 20.49 -5.77
C GLY A 2 -1.46 21.12 -5.20
N GLU A 3 -1.92 22.30 -5.67
CA GLU A 3 -3.16 22.90 -5.14
C GLU A 3 -4.41 22.11 -5.50
N ARG A 4 -4.49 21.56 -6.72
CA ARG A 4 -5.61 20.71 -7.14
C ARG A 4 -5.66 19.41 -6.34
N ASN A 5 -4.50 18.84 -5.99
CA ASN A 5 -4.46 17.59 -5.23
C ASN A 5 -4.79 17.82 -3.74
N ARG A 6 -4.28 18.90 -3.12
CA ARG A 6 -4.71 19.31 -1.78
C ARG A 6 -6.22 19.52 -1.71
N VAL A 7 -6.81 20.11 -2.76
CA VAL A 7 -8.27 20.26 -2.86
C VAL A 7 -8.97 18.91 -3.04
N HIS A 8 -8.41 17.97 -3.80
CA HIS A 8 -9.00 16.64 -3.99
C HIS A 8 -9.00 15.82 -2.68
N LEU A 9 -7.87 15.81 -1.98
CA LEU A 9 -7.72 15.15 -0.69
C LEU A 9 -8.57 15.84 0.38
N ALA A 10 -8.56 17.18 0.44
CA ALA A 10 -9.46 17.93 1.31
C ALA A 10 -10.94 17.63 1.02
N LYS A 11 -11.34 17.44 -0.25
CA LYS A 11 -12.72 17.03 -0.58
C LYS A 11 -13.08 15.64 -0.08
N LEU A 12 -12.14 14.69 -0.09
CA LEU A 12 -12.33 13.35 0.49
C LEU A 12 -12.44 13.43 2.02
N LEU A 13 -11.61 14.25 2.65
CA LEU A 13 -11.60 14.47 4.10
C LEU A 13 -12.84 15.23 4.60
N VAL A 14 -13.32 16.23 3.85
CA VAL A 14 -14.51 17.04 4.17
C VAL A 14 -15.79 16.20 4.19
N LYS A 15 -15.82 15.06 3.50
CA LYS A 15 -16.94 14.10 3.60
C LYS A 15 -17.00 13.38 4.95
N GLY A 16 -16.06 13.59 5.86
CA GLY A 16 -16.05 12.99 7.20
C GLY A 16 -15.69 11.50 7.20
N GLY A 17 -15.02 11.01 6.16
CA GLY A 17 -14.52 9.64 6.12
C GLY A 17 -13.36 9.47 7.10
N ASN A 18 -13.49 8.54 8.03
CA ASN A 18 -12.40 8.09 8.92
C ASN A 18 -11.54 6.98 8.29
N LEU A 19 -11.96 6.46 7.14
CA LEU A 19 -11.28 5.41 6.38
C LEU A 19 -11.10 5.85 4.93
N LEU A 20 -9.85 5.83 4.45
CA LEU A 20 -9.50 6.04 3.04
C LEU A 20 -9.14 4.69 2.40
N LEU A 21 -9.70 4.40 1.24
CA LEU A 21 -9.34 3.25 0.41
C LEU A 21 -8.71 3.77 -0.88
N LEU A 22 -7.43 3.51 -1.10
CA LEU A 22 -6.67 3.95 -2.25
C LEU A 22 -6.15 2.73 -3.01
N ASP A 23 -6.55 2.60 -4.28
CA ASP A 23 -6.08 1.53 -5.16
C ASP A 23 -5.11 2.10 -6.19
N GLU A 24 -3.85 1.68 -6.11
CA GLU A 24 -2.72 2.10 -6.94
C GLU A 24 -2.60 3.63 -7.16
N PRO A 25 -2.50 4.43 -6.08
CA PRO A 25 -2.49 5.88 -6.19
C PRO A 25 -1.22 6.44 -6.86
N SER A 26 -0.16 5.64 -7.03
CA SER A 26 1.11 6.09 -7.63
C SER A 26 1.12 6.13 -9.16
N ASN A 27 0.18 5.46 -9.84
CA ASN A 27 0.26 5.22 -11.29
C ASN A 27 0.09 6.48 -12.16
N ASP A 28 -0.71 7.45 -11.70
CA ASP A 28 -1.07 8.65 -12.47
C ASP A 28 -0.57 9.96 -11.82
N LEU A 29 0.29 9.86 -10.80
CA LEU A 29 0.80 11.01 -10.06
C LEU A 29 2.24 11.34 -10.45
N ASP A 30 2.52 12.62 -10.65
CA ASP A 30 3.89 13.11 -10.71
C ASP A 30 4.58 12.99 -9.33
N VAL A 31 5.91 13.05 -9.32
CA VAL A 31 6.73 12.88 -8.10
C VAL A 31 6.37 13.91 -7.01
N GLU A 32 6.02 15.13 -7.40
CA GLU A 32 5.62 16.19 -6.46
C GLU A 32 4.28 15.84 -5.80
N THR A 33 3.33 15.33 -6.58
CA THR A 33 1.99 14.99 -6.13
C THR A 33 1.99 13.71 -5.28
N LEU A 34 2.86 12.74 -5.61
CA LEU A 34 3.07 11.56 -4.77
C LEU A 34 3.59 11.95 -3.38
N ARG A 35 4.57 12.86 -3.30
CA ARG A 35 5.08 13.38 -2.02
C ARG A 35 4.01 14.12 -1.22
N ALA A 36 3.20 14.94 -1.88
CA ALA A 36 2.09 15.64 -1.23
C ALA A 36 1.03 14.65 -0.69
N LEU A 37 0.81 13.53 -1.39
CA LEU A 37 -0.06 12.44 -0.92
C LEU A 37 0.56 11.72 0.28
N GLU A 38 1.86 11.41 0.26
CA GLU A 38 2.58 10.83 1.39
C GLU A 38 2.43 11.70 2.66
N GLU A 39 2.71 12.99 2.56
CA GLU A 39 2.55 13.94 3.68
C GLU A 39 1.10 13.98 4.18
N ALA A 40 0.13 14.04 3.26
CA ALA A 40 -1.27 14.08 3.63
C ALA A 40 -1.75 12.79 4.30
N LEU A 41 -1.21 11.63 3.94
CA LEU A 41 -1.51 10.34 4.57
C LEU A 41 -0.88 10.23 5.97
N LEU A 42 0.32 10.76 6.16
CA LEU A 42 0.99 10.80 7.48
C LEU A 42 0.26 11.72 8.47
N ASP A 43 -0.26 12.85 7.98
CA ASP A 43 -1.01 13.81 8.80
C ASP A 43 -2.49 13.43 8.97
N PHE A 44 -2.98 12.40 8.27
CA PHE A 44 -4.38 12.02 8.32
C PHE A 44 -4.72 11.34 9.65
N PRO A 45 -5.67 11.86 10.46
CA PRO A 45 -5.99 11.28 11.77
C PRO A 45 -6.85 10.00 11.69
N GLY A 46 -7.18 9.52 10.49
CA GLY A 46 -7.96 8.32 10.28
C GLY A 46 -7.12 7.11 9.87
N CYS A 47 -7.78 6.10 9.34
CA CYS A 47 -7.14 4.91 8.78
C CYS A 47 -7.07 5.02 7.25
N ALA A 48 -5.95 4.63 6.65
CA ALA A 48 -5.84 4.49 5.21
C ALA A 48 -5.46 3.04 4.86
N VAL A 49 -6.18 2.45 3.92
CA VAL A 49 -5.81 1.21 3.27
C VAL A 49 -5.35 1.58 1.87
N VAL A 50 -4.08 1.30 1.59
CA VAL A 50 -3.47 1.65 0.32
C VAL A 50 -2.93 0.39 -0.34
N VAL A 51 -3.35 0.14 -1.56
CA VAL A 51 -2.76 -0.86 -2.44
C VAL A 51 -1.76 -0.13 -3.34
N SER A 52 -0.50 -0.53 -3.31
CA SER A 52 0.51 0.02 -4.19
C SER A 52 1.62 -0.99 -4.49
N HIS A 53 2.19 -0.90 -5.68
CA HIS A 53 3.41 -1.62 -6.04
C HIS A 53 4.70 -0.81 -5.79
N ASP A 54 4.60 0.46 -5.37
CA ASP A 54 5.75 1.30 -5.07
C ASP A 54 6.29 1.03 -3.65
N ARG A 55 7.47 0.40 -3.60
CA ARG A 55 8.14 0.02 -2.37
C ARG A 55 8.54 1.23 -1.52
N TRP A 56 8.97 2.33 -2.14
CA TRP A 56 9.43 3.52 -1.43
C TRP A 56 8.25 4.24 -0.79
N PHE A 57 7.13 4.31 -1.50
CA PHE A 57 5.89 4.87 -0.97
C PHE A 57 5.41 4.05 0.23
N LEU A 58 5.30 2.72 0.08
CA LEU A 58 4.87 1.83 1.17
C LEU A 58 5.80 1.91 2.37
N ASP A 59 7.11 1.97 2.17
CA ASP A 59 8.08 2.07 3.26
C ASP A 59 7.90 3.34 4.11
N ARG A 60 7.39 4.41 3.50
CA ARG A 60 7.18 5.71 4.14
C ARG A 60 5.85 5.85 4.85
N VAL A 61 4.77 5.32 4.28
CA VAL A 61 3.41 5.54 4.80
C VAL A 61 2.84 4.33 5.57
N ALA A 62 3.34 3.12 5.32
CA ALA A 62 2.76 1.93 5.91
C ALA A 62 3.20 1.73 7.35
N THR A 63 2.22 1.54 8.23
CA THR A 63 2.43 1.05 9.60
C THR A 63 2.20 -0.47 9.71
N HIS A 64 1.43 -1.02 8.77
CA HIS A 64 1.06 -2.42 8.69
C HIS A 64 1.00 -2.84 7.22
N MET A 65 1.34 -4.10 6.97
CA MET A 65 1.33 -4.72 5.65
C MET A 65 0.32 -5.87 5.61
N LEU A 66 -0.56 -5.84 4.61
CA LEU A 66 -1.36 -6.99 4.19
C LEU A 66 -0.66 -7.64 3.00
N ALA A 67 0.12 -8.68 3.28
CA ALA A 67 0.88 -9.39 2.27
C ALA A 67 0.08 -10.57 1.72
N PHE A 68 -0.13 -10.56 0.40
CA PHE A 68 -0.69 -11.69 -0.33
C PHE A 68 0.46 -12.60 -0.76
N GLU A 69 0.62 -13.72 -0.06
CA GLU A 69 1.64 -14.72 -0.35
C GLU A 69 1.07 -15.86 -1.22
N GLY A 70 1.92 -16.84 -1.53
CA GLY A 70 1.51 -18.05 -2.27
C GLY A 70 0.35 -18.80 -1.60
N ASP A 71 -0.31 -19.65 -2.37
CA ASP A 71 -1.44 -20.48 -1.91
C ASP A 71 -2.63 -19.71 -1.35
N SER A 72 -2.87 -18.50 -1.86
CA SER A 72 -3.97 -17.62 -1.44
C SER A 72 -3.95 -17.28 0.05
N ARG A 73 -2.75 -17.25 0.65
CA ARG A 73 -2.57 -16.86 2.05
C ARG A 73 -2.40 -15.35 2.15
N VAL A 74 -3.16 -14.75 3.06
CA VAL A 74 -3.02 -13.34 3.42
C VAL A 74 -2.38 -13.27 4.79
N MET A 75 -1.34 -12.47 4.90
CA MET A 75 -0.60 -12.28 6.13
C MET A 75 -0.66 -10.84 6.57
N TRP A 76 -0.96 -10.68 7.85
CA TRP A 76 -0.85 -9.40 8.53
C TRP A 76 0.54 -9.27 9.15
N PHE A 77 1.21 -8.18 8.84
CA PHE A 77 2.52 -7.84 9.39
C PHE A 77 2.49 -6.42 9.93
N GLU A 78 3.04 -6.21 11.13
CA GLU A 78 3.18 -4.89 11.75
C GLU A 78 4.58 -4.35 11.45
N GLY A 79 4.65 -3.22 10.76
CA GLY A 79 5.87 -2.65 10.20
C GLY A 79 5.68 -2.23 8.75
N ASN A 80 6.73 -1.64 8.19
CA ASN A 80 6.73 -1.11 6.84
C ASN A 80 7.15 -2.19 5.81
N TYR A 81 7.35 -1.78 4.55
CA TYR A 81 7.74 -2.71 3.50
C TYR A 81 9.12 -3.33 3.74
N ALA A 82 10.12 -2.55 4.16
CA ALA A 82 11.47 -3.05 4.40
C ALA A 82 11.51 -4.09 5.53
N ASP A 83 10.78 -3.84 6.62
CA ASP A 83 10.64 -4.75 7.75
C ASP A 83 9.97 -6.07 7.30
N TYR A 84 8.90 -5.97 6.52
CA TYR A 84 8.21 -7.13 5.94
C TYR A 84 9.14 -7.92 5.02
N GLU A 85 9.92 -7.27 4.17
CA GLU A 85 10.85 -7.95 3.26
C GLU A 85 11.93 -8.71 4.03
N ALA A 86 12.49 -8.11 5.08
CA ALA A 86 13.48 -8.75 5.95
C ALA A 86 12.91 -9.97 6.68
N ASP A 87 11.69 -9.86 7.20
CA ASP A 87 10.99 -10.96 7.85
C ASP A 87 10.63 -12.08 6.86
N ARG A 88 10.16 -11.73 5.66
CA ARG A 88 9.87 -12.67 4.58
C ARG A 88 11.11 -13.46 4.17
N ARG A 89 12.26 -12.79 4.01
CA ARG A 89 13.55 -13.46 3.73
C ARG A 89 13.98 -14.38 4.87
N ARG A 90 13.76 -13.99 6.13
CA ARG A 90 14.05 -14.84 7.29
C ARG A 90 13.20 -16.11 7.31
N ARG A 91 11.91 -16.02 6.96
CA ARG A 91 10.97 -17.15 7.04
C ARG A 91 11.03 -18.09 5.85
N LEU A 92 11.21 -17.55 4.64
CA LEU A 92 11.17 -18.32 3.39
C LEU A 92 12.58 -18.64 2.85
N GLY A 93 13.64 -17.99 3.34
CA GLY A 93 15.01 -18.24 2.87
C GLY A 93 15.12 -18.08 1.35
N ALA A 94 15.65 -19.10 0.67
CA ALA A 94 15.82 -19.11 -0.79
C ALA A 94 14.50 -19.14 -1.58
N GLU A 95 13.38 -19.53 -0.96
CA GLU A 95 12.07 -19.51 -1.61
C GLU A 95 11.48 -18.09 -1.67
N ALA A 96 12.02 -17.13 -0.90
CA ALA A 96 11.59 -15.74 -0.93
C ALA A 96 11.81 -15.08 -2.30
N ASP A 97 12.90 -15.44 -2.98
CA ASP A 97 13.30 -14.85 -4.26
C ASP A 97 12.76 -15.60 -5.48
N GLN A 98 12.05 -16.72 -5.28
CA GLN A 98 11.44 -17.47 -6.36
C GLN A 98 10.02 -16.97 -6.66
N PRO A 99 9.78 -16.26 -7.78
CA PRO A 99 8.43 -15.87 -8.16
C PRO A 99 7.62 -17.13 -8.50
N HIS A 100 6.76 -17.55 -7.57
CA HIS A 100 5.82 -18.62 -7.79
C HIS A 100 4.63 -18.07 -8.57
N ARG A 101 4.37 -18.63 -9.76
CA ARG A 101 3.22 -18.23 -10.58
C ARG A 101 1.94 -18.62 -9.83
N LEU A 102 1.23 -17.63 -9.30
CA LEU A 102 -0.06 -17.81 -8.64
C LEU A 102 -1.04 -18.49 -9.64
N LYS A 103 -1.36 -19.76 -9.38
CA LYS A 103 -2.41 -20.48 -10.11
C LYS A 103 -3.74 -20.15 -9.46
N PHE A 104 -4.36 -19.05 -9.87
CA PHE A 104 -5.73 -18.77 -9.45
C PHE A 104 -6.66 -19.87 -9.98
N LYS A 105 -7.43 -20.51 -9.09
CA LYS A 105 -8.58 -21.33 -9.50
C LYS A 105 -9.54 -20.40 -10.23
N ARG A 106 -9.95 -20.74 -11.45
CA ARG A 106 -11.04 -20.03 -12.13
C ARG A 106 -12.27 -20.09 -11.21
N LEU A 107 -12.82 -18.93 -10.89
CA LEU A 107 -14.15 -18.84 -10.29
C LEU A 107 -15.12 -19.40 -11.33
N GLU A 108 -15.75 -20.53 -11.02
CA GLU A 108 -16.89 -21.02 -11.79
C GLU A 108 -18.07 -20.09 -11.46
N VAL A 109 -18.54 -19.36 -12.48
CA VAL A 109 -19.77 -18.57 -12.46
C VAL A 109 -20.88 -19.39 -13.08
#